data_AF-A0A450ZBH2-F1
#
_entry.id   AF-A0A450ZBH2-F1
#
_cell.length_a   1.000
_cell.length_b   1.000
_cell.length_c   1.000
_cell.angle_alpha   90.00
_cell.angle_beta   90.00
_cell.angle_gamma   90.00
#
_symmetry.space_group_name_H-M   'P 1'
#
loop_
_entity.id
_entity.type
_entity.pdbx_description
1 polymer ?
#
loop_
_entity_poly.entity_id
_entity_poly.type
_entity_poly.pdbx_seq_one_letter_code
_entity_poly.pdbx_strand_id
1 'polypeptide(L)'
;MTYLTQSLEIRREIGDRASLCATLFNIGHIHLSQQEIQEAIGHFVAVYRIARKIGEAQILSALEGLGHQLGVPEGENGLALWEKLASEFPPSRE
;
A
#
# COMPACT_ATOMS: atom_id res chain seq x y z
N MET A 1 -4.55 -34.32 -7.06
CA MET A 1 -3.96 -33.35 -8.01
C MET A 1 -4.56 -31.94 -7.93
N THR A 2 -5.78 -31.77 -7.38
CA THR A 2 -6.51 -30.48 -7.31
C THR A 2 -5.95 -29.48 -6.29
N TYR A 3 -5.38 -29.94 -5.17
CA TYR A 3 -4.80 -29.05 -4.15
C TYR A 3 -3.56 -28.29 -4.62
N LEU A 4 -2.77 -28.88 -5.53
CA LEU A 4 -1.58 -28.24 -6.09
C LEU A 4 -1.95 -27.09 -7.02
N THR A 5 -3.01 -27.24 -7.84
CA THR A 5 -3.50 -26.20 -8.74
C THR A 5 -4.13 -25.04 -7.97
N GLN A 6 -4.94 -25.31 -6.94
CA GLN A 6 -5.51 -24.26 -6.10
C GLN A 6 -4.44 -23.48 -5.34
N SER A 7 -3.42 -24.17 -4.81
CA SER A 7 -2.30 -23.51 -4.11
C SER A 7 -1.45 -22.65 -5.05
N LEU A 8 -1.24 -23.09 -6.29
CA LEU A 8 -0.53 -22.34 -7.33
C LEU A 8 -1.28 -21.07 -7.75
N GLU A 9 -2.60 -21.17 -7.92
CA GLU A 9 -3.44 -20.04 -8.31
C GLU A 9 -3.48 -18.97 -7.22
N ILE A 10 -3.66 -19.37 -5.96
CA ILE A 10 -3.60 -18.46 -4.80
C ILE A 10 -2.23 -17.78 -4.72
N ARG A 11 -1.13 -18.54 -4.91
CA ARG A 11 0.22 -17.98 -4.86
C ARG A 11 0.49 -17.00 -6.01
N ARG A 12 -0.05 -17.27 -7.21
CA ARG A 12 -0.01 -16.31 -8.34
C ARG A 12 -0.79 -15.05 -8.01
N GLU A 13 -1.99 -15.18 -7.47
CA GLU A 13 -2.85 -14.04 -7.16
C GLU A 13 -2.23 -13.13 -6.08
N ILE A 14 -1.59 -13.72 -5.07
CA ILE A 14 -0.83 -12.98 -4.05
C ILE A 14 0.40 -12.31 -4.67
N GLY A 15 1.15 -13.04 -5.51
CA GLY A 15 2.35 -12.51 -6.17
C GLY A 15 2.04 -11.35 -7.13
N ASP A 16 0.94 -11.45 -7.86
CA ASP A 16 0.45 -10.40 -8.77
C ASP A 16 0.05 -9.14 -7.99
N ARG A 17 -0.68 -9.31 -6.88
CA ARG A 17 -1.06 -8.18 -6.01
C ARG A 17 0.12 -7.55 -5.29
N ALA A 18 1.10 -8.34 -4.84
CA ALA A 18 2.32 -7.80 -4.22
C ALA A 18 3.14 -7.01 -5.25
N SER A 19 3.22 -7.50 -6.49
CA SER A 19 3.89 -6.81 -7.59
C SER A 19 3.16 -5.50 -7.94
N LEU A 20 1.83 -5.53 -8.00
CA LEU A 20 0.99 -4.34 -8.19
C LEU A 20 1.21 -3.30 -7.08
N CYS A 21 1.27 -3.73 -5.82
CA CYS A 21 1.60 -2.84 -4.70
C CYS A 21 2.96 -2.16 -4.89
N ALA A 22 3.99 -2.92 -5.25
CA ALA A 22 5.33 -2.37 -5.47
C ALA A 22 5.35 -1.36 -6.62
N THR A 23 4.62 -1.63 -7.70
CA THR A 23 4.48 -0.69 -8.81
C THR A 23 3.79 0.61 -8.38
N LEU A 24 2.66 0.51 -7.68
CA LEU A 24 1.93 1.68 -7.17
C LEU A 24 2.75 2.48 -6.15
N PHE A 25 3.55 1.79 -5.33
CA PHE A 25 4.46 2.43 -4.37
C PHE A 25 5.53 3.26 -5.08
N ASN A 26 6.12 2.73 -6.14
CA ASN A 26 7.09 3.46 -6.96
C ASN A 26 6.44 4.67 -7.66
N ILE A 27 5.21 4.53 -8.15
CA ILE A 27 4.46 5.65 -8.74
C ILE A 27 4.22 6.75 -7.70
N GLY A 28 3.82 6.40 -6.48
CA GLY A 28 3.70 7.34 -5.36
C GLY A 28 5.00 8.11 -5.09
N HIS A 29 6.14 7.42 -5.12
CA HIS A 29 7.46 8.06 -4.99
C HIS A 29 7.80 9.01 -6.15
N ILE A 30 7.42 8.66 -7.38
CA ILE A 30 7.60 9.53 -8.55
C ILE A 30 6.77 10.81 -8.38
N HIS A 31 5.51 10.70 -7.94
CA HIS A 31 4.68 11.88 -7.64
C HIS A 31 5.24 12.72 -6.48
N LEU A 32 5.79 12.11 -5.43
CA LEU A 32 6.52 12.85 -4.38
C LEU A 32 7.68 13.65 -4.98
N SER A 33 8.45 13.05 -5.90
CA SER A 33 9.55 13.73 -6.58
C SER A 33 9.07 14.86 -7.50
N GLN A 34 7.83 14.78 -8.00
CA GLN A 34 7.19 15.82 -8.80
C GLN A 34 6.52 16.91 -7.94
N GLN A 35 6.66 16.86 -6.62
CA GLN A 35 5.96 17.72 -5.65
C GLN A 35 4.42 17.54 -5.65
N GLU A 36 3.92 16.47 -6.27
CA GLU A 36 2.50 16.11 -6.31
C GLU A 36 2.13 15.28 -5.08
N ILE A 37 2.25 15.89 -3.90
CA ILE A 37 2.08 15.21 -2.60
C ILE A 37 0.69 14.58 -2.46
N GLN A 38 -0.36 15.26 -2.94
CA GLN A 38 -1.74 14.78 -2.88
C GLN A 38 -1.95 13.48 -3.68
N GLU A 39 -1.48 13.45 -4.93
CA GLU A 39 -1.53 12.27 -5.80
C GLU A 39 -0.70 11.13 -5.21
N ALA A 40 0.51 11.42 -4.71
CA ALA A 40 1.38 10.44 -4.08
C ALA A 40 0.70 9.77 -2.88
N ILE A 41 0.07 10.55 -2.01
CA ILE A 41 -0.69 10.04 -0.86
C ILE A 41 -1.82 9.12 -1.33
N GLY A 42 -2.56 9.47 -2.39
CA GLY A 42 -3.60 8.62 -2.97
C GLY A 42 -3.05 7.24 -3.40
N HIS A 43 -1.89 7.23 -4.06
CA HIS A 43 -1.21 6.00 -4.46
C HIS A 43 -0.77 5.17 -3.25
N PHE A 44 -0.15 5.78 -2.23
CA PHE A 44 0.29 5.09 -1.02
C PHE A 44 -0.88 4.52 -0.20
N VAL A 45 -2.02 5.21 -0.16
CA VAL A 45 -3.26 4.71 0.47
C VAL A 45 -3.81 3.48 -0.26
N ALA A 46 -3.77 3.47 -1.60
CA ALA A 46 -4.16 2.30 -2.38
C ALA A 46 -3.22 1.11 -2.10
N VAL A 47 -1.90 1.35 -2.05
CA VAL A 47 -0.89 0.34 -1.68
C VAL A 47 -1.17 -0.22 -0.28
N TYR A 48 -1.41 0.65 0.71
CA TYR A 48 -1.73 0.25 2.09
C TYR A 48 -2.92 -0.72 2.14
N ARG A 49 -4.00 -0.41 1.41
CA ARG A 49 -5.20 -1.27 1.38
C ARG A 49 -4.91 -2.65 0.79
N ILE A 50 -4.17 -2.71 -0.31
CA ILE A 50 -3.86 -3.98 -0.97
C ILE A 50 -2.88 -4.78 -0.10
N ALA A 51 -1.82 -4.15 0.41
CA ALA A 51 -0.85 -4.75 1.31
C ALA A 51 -1.52 -5.30 2.58
N ARG A 52 -2.45 -4.55 3.19
CA ARG A 52 -3.25 -5.00 4.33
C ARG A 52 -4.15 -6.20 3.98
N LYS A 53 -4.76 -6.22 2.79
CA LYS A 53 -5.62 -7.34 2.34
C LYS A 53 -4.84 -8.63 2.10
N ILE A 54 -3.63 -8.54 1.56
CA ILE A 54 -2.79 -9.71 1.26
C ILE A 54 -1.83 -10.07 2.40
N GLY A 55 -1.73 -9.25 3.45
CA GLY A 55 -0.84 -9.46 4.58
C GLY A 55 0.64 -9.20 4.27
N GLU A 56 0.93 -8.28 3.34
CA GLU A 56 2.29 -7.94 2.92
C GLU A 56 2.94 -7.01 3.95
N ALA A 57 3.71 -7.58 4.88
CA ALA A 57 4.33 -6.83 5.96
C ALA A 57 5.48 -5.90 5.49
N GLN A 58 6.19 -6.25 4.42
CA GLN A 58 7.34 -5.46 3.94
C GLN A 58 6.90 -4.09 3.44
N ILE A 59 5.83 -4.06 2.66
CA ILE A 59 5.22 -2.86 2.09
C ILE A 59 4.56 -2.04 3.19
N LEU A 60 3.90 -2.68 4.16
CA LEU A 60 3.36 -1.97 5.33
C LEU A 60 4.48 -1.27 6.12
N SER A 61 5.61 -1.93 6.38
CA SER A 61 6.76 -1.31 7.03
C SER A 61 7.39 -0.18 6.18
N ALA A 62 7.44 -0.33 4.85
CA ALA A 62 7.93 0.74 3.97
C ALA A 62 7.03 1.98 4.03
N LEU A 63 5.71 1.80 4.03
CA LEU A 63 4.74 2.87 4.21
C LEU A 63 4.86 3.52 5.60
N GLU A 64 5.10 2.74 6.64
CA GLU A 64 5.34 3.24 7.99
C GLU A 64 6.49 4.26 8.01
N GLY A 65 7.63 3.91 7.41
CA GLY A 65 8.79 4.80 7.28
C GLY A 65 8.47 6.07 6.48
N LEU A 66 7.66 5.96 5.42
CA LEU A 66 7.19 7.14 4.67
C LEU A 66 6.30 8.06 5.49
N GLY A 67 5.39 7.50 6.30
CA GLY A 67 4.53 8.28 7.17
C GLY A 67 5.34 9.11 8.17
N HIS A 68 6.41 8.52 8.71
CA HIS A 68 7.35 9.23 9.56
C HIS A 68 8.05 10.37 8.80
N GLN A 69 8.52 10.13 7.57
CA GLN A 69 9.16 11.15 6.74
C GLN A 69 8.21 12.31 6.37
N LEU A 70 6.92 12.03 6.24
CA LEU A 70 5.86 13.01 5.96
C LEU A 70 5.43 13.83 7.20
N GLY A 71 5.98 13.54 8.39
CA GLY A 71 5.82 14.38 9.58
C GLY A 71 4.72 13.95 10.56
N VAL A 72 4.36 12.67 10.62
CA VAL A 72 3.48 12.14 11.68
C VAL A 72 4.26 12.13 13.00
N PRO A 73 3.75 12.72 14.10
CA PRO A 73 4.44 12.70 15.39
C PRO A 73 4.61 11.25 15.89
N GLU A 74 5.85 10.90 16.24
CA GLU A 74 6.22 9.65 16.90
C GLU A 74 5.33 9.41 18.12
N GLY A 75 4.35 8.51 18.02
CA GLY A 75 3.48 8.20 19.16
C GLY A 75 2.28 7.31 18.85
N GLU A 76 1.77 7.35 17.61
CA GLU A 76 0.70 6.46 17.17
C GLU A 76 1.24 5.54 16.06
N ASN A 77 0.82 4.26 16.07
CA ASN A 77 1.19 3.23 15.10
C ASN A 77 1.47 3.84 13.72
N GLY A 78 2.64 3.66 13.11
CA GLY A 78 2.95 4.37 11.86
C GLY A 78 2.07 3.98 10.66
N LEU A 79 1.16 3.01 10.85
CA LEU A 79 0.05 2.67 9.94
C LEU A 79 -1.25 3.44 10.20
N ALA A 80 -1.40 4.14 11.34
CA ALA A 80 -2.59 4.89 11.72
C ALA A 80 -2.85 6.08 10.78
N LEU A 81 -1.78 6.75 10.31
CA LEU A 81 -1.89 7.76 9.26
C LEU A 81 -2.54 7.16 8.01
N TRP A 82 -2.00 6.03 7.54
CA TRP A 82 -2.48 5.37 6.32
C TRP A 82 -3.89 4.80 6.50
N GLU A 83 -4.23 4.32 7.70
CA GLU A 83 -5.58 3.87 8.02
C GLU A 83 -6.58 5.03 7.99
N LYS A 84 -6.22 6.18 8.58
CA LYS A 84 -7.04 7.38 8.57
C LYS A 84 -7.23 7.90 7.14
N LEU A 85 -6.14 8.05 6.38
CA LEU A 85 -6.20 8.46 4.98
C LEU A 85 -6.98 7.44 4.12
N ALA A 86 -6.84 6.14 4.40
CA ALA A 86 -7.66 5.12 3.76
C ALA A 86 -9.14 5.21 4.16
N SER A 87 -9.49 5.82 5.28
CA SER A 87 -10.88 6.11 5.61
C SER A 87 -11.38 7.40 4.94
N GLU A 88 -10.50 8.40 4.78
CA GLU A 88 -10.83 9.71 4.19
C GLU A 88 -10.87 9.70 2.66
N PHE A 89 -10.06 8.85 2.00
CA PHE A 89 -10.02 8.67 0.56
C PHE A 89 -10.64 7.32 0.16
N PRO A 90 -11.98 7.16 0.16
CA PRO A 90 -12.61 5.94 -0.36
C PRO A 90 -12.13 5.70 -1.80
N PRO A 91 -11.92 4.44 -2.24
CA PRO A 91 -11.57 4.22 -3.63
C PRO A 91 -12.75 4.76 -4.43
N SER A 92 -12.47 5.67 -5.37
CA SER A 92 -13.46 6.16 -6.32
C SER A 92 -14.23 4.94 -6.82
N ARG A 93 -15.50 4.84 -6.45
CA ARG A 93 -16.42 3.81 -6.95
C ARG A 93 -16.53 4.07 -8.45
N GLU A 94 -15.70 3.38 -9.23
CA GLU A 94 -16.04 3.03 -10.60
C GLU A 94 -17.09 1.91 -10.59
#